data_AF-A0A7M5WT43-F1
#
_entry.id   AF-A0A7M5WT43-F1
#
_cell.length_a   1.000
_cell.length_b   1.000
_cell.length_c   1.000
_cell.angle_alpha   90.00
_cell.angle_beta   90.00
_cell.angle_gamma   90.00
#
_symmetry.space_group_name_H-M   'P 1'
#
loop_
_entity.id
_entity.type
_entity.pdbx_description
1 polymer ?
#
loop_
_entity_poly.entity_id
_entity_poly.type
_entity_poly.pdbx_seq_one_letter_code
_entity_poly.pdbx_strand_id
1 'polypeptide(L)'
;MLKEVQSGVQFVTDFLSRNDIIPQPKIDQFSTILEKLLFNKYNNHWFPKKPLQGSGFRCIRITQTIMDPEIEKAARLSGVSAFDLTNTLPKEFTMWIDPEDVSYRIGEDGSICTLESDLKVQSSPSLIRRCQTEVNKKDLIDPPAFQQCLS
;
A
#
# COMPACT_ATOMS: atom_id res chain seq x y z
N MET A 1 10.07 -11.14 -10.03
CA MET A 1 8.66 -10.85 -10.33
C MET A 1 7.71 -11.67 -9.48
N LEU A 2 7.79 -13.01 -9.47
CA LEU A 2 6.79 -13.85 -8.77
C LEU A 2 6.64 -13.47 -7.29
N LYS A 3 7.75 -13.43 -6.56
CA LYS A 3 7.76 -13.13 -5.12
C LYS A 3 7.28 -11.70 -4.83
N GLU A 4 7.68 -10.75 -5.66
CA GLU A 4 7.38 -9.33 -5.50
C GLU A 4 5.90 -9.05 -5.79
N VAL A 5 5.33 -9.67 -6.83
CA VAL A 5 3.89 -9.60 -7.10
C VAL A 5 3.10 -10.24 -5.96
N GLN A 6 3.48 -11.43 -5.51
CA GLN A 6 2.80 -12.11 -4.40
C GLN A 6 2.85 -11.28 -3.10
N SER A 7 4.01 -10.72 -2.77
CA SER A 7 4.16 -9.86 -1.60
C SER A 7 3.29 -8.60 -1.70
N GLY A 8 3.27 -7.93 -2.85
CA GLY A 8 2.42 -6.75 -3.07
C GLY A 8 0.93 -7.07 -3.02
N VAL A 9 0.50 -8.19 -3.64
CA VAL A 9 -0.90 -8.63 -3.60
C VAL A 9 -1.32 -9.02 -2.18
N GLN A 10 -0.48 -9.75 -1.45
CA GLN A 10 -0.75 -10.11 -0.07
C GLN A 10 -0.98 -8.86 0.78
N PHE A 11 -0.10 -7.86 0.67
CA PHE A 11 -0.24 -6.61 1.42
C PHE A 11 -1.54 -5.85 1.09
N VAL A 12 -1.98 -5.88 -0.17
CA VAL A 12 -3.29 -5.34 -0.55
C VAL A 12 -4.42 -6.13 0.09
N THR A 13 -4.36 -7.47 0.05
CA THR A 13 -5.40 -8.32 0.64
C THR A 13 -5.47 -8.22 2.16
N ASP A 14 -4.36 -7.89 2.83
CA ASP A 14 -4.29 -7.62 4.27
C ASP A 14 -5.09 -6.38 4.68
N PHE A 15 -5.46 -5.49 3.76
CA PHE A 15 -6.43 -4.42 4.03
C PHE A 15 -7.88 -4.92 3.95
N LEU A 16 -8.16 -5.78 2.97
CA LEU A 16 -9.51 -6.32 2.74
C LEU A 16 -9.98 -7.23 3.87
N SER A 17 -9.04 -7.91 4.54
CA SER A 17 -9.32 -8.87 5.62
C SER A 17 -9.48 -8.23 7.01
N ARG A 18 -9.18 -6.94 7.22
CA ARG A 18 -9.05 -6.36 8.58
C ARG A 18 -10.33 -6.31 9.39
N ASN A 19 -11.47 -6.17 8.73
CA ASN A 19 -12.74 -5.82 9.37
C ASN A 19 -13.81 -6.91 9.20
N ASP A 20 -13.46 -8.08 8.65
CA ASP A 20 -14.37 -9.21 8.37
C ASP A 20 -15.64 -8.85 7.55
N ILE A 21 -15.65 -7.70 6.88
CA ILE A 21 -16.77 -7.22 6.06
C ILE A 21 -16.87 -8.03 4.76
N ILE A 22 -15.71 -8.36 4.18
CA ILE A 22 -15.62 -9.09 2.91
C ILE A 22 -15.41 -10.58 3.23
N PRO A 23 -16.27 -11.49 2.75
CA PRO A 23 -16.09 -12.92 2.98
C PRO A 23 -14.74 -13.44 2.44
N GLN A 24 -14.03 -14.24 3.23
CA GLN A 24 -12.71 -14.78 2.87
C GLN A 24 -12.65 -15.41 1.46
N PRO A 25 -13.63 -16.21 1.00
CA PRO A 25 -13.59 -16.76 -0.37
C PRO A 25 -13.52 -15.70 -1.48
N LYS A 26 -14.12 -14.51 -1.26
CA LYS A 26 -14.02 -13.39 -2.20
C LYS A 26 -12.64 -12.73 -2.15
N ILE A 27 -12.01 -12.66 -0.97
CA ILE A 27 -10.64 -12.16 -0.80
C ILE A 27 -9.64 -13.09 -1.49
N ASP A 28 -9.79 -14.40 -1.33
CA ASP A 28 -8.93 -15.41 -1.98
C ASP A 28 -9.05 -15.33 -3.51
N GLN A 29 -10.28 -15.17 -4.00
CA GLN A 29 -10.54 -14.98 -5.43
C GLN A 29 -9.98 -13.65 -5.93
N PHE A 30 -10.12 -12.55 -5.16
CA PHE A 30 -9.53 -11.25 -5.46
C PHE A 30 -8.01 -11.37 -5.60
N SER A 31 -7.34 -12.00 -4.64
CA SER A 31 -5.89 -12.21 -4.63
C SER A 31 -5.43 -12.94 -5.89
N THR A 32 -6.05 -14.10 -6.19
CA THR A 32 -5.74 -14.92 -7.38
C THR A 32 -5.91 -14.15 -8.69
N ILE A 33 -6.95 -13.32 -8.78
CA ILE A 33 -7.20 -12.52 -9.98
C ILE A 33 -6.19 -11.39 -10.11
N LEU A 34 -5.92 -10.66 -9.02
CA LEU A 34 -4.99 -9.55 -9.02
C LEU A 34 -3.58 -10.01 -9.39
N GLU A 35 -3.09 -11.12 -8.84
CA GLU A 35 -1.80 -11.69 -9.23
C GLU A 35 -1.70 -11.89 -10.75
N LYS A 36 -2.71 -12.55 -11.34
CA LYS A 36 -2.75 -12.80 -12.79
C LYS A 36 -2.77 -11.50 -13.61
N LEU A 37 -3.53 -10.51 -13.17
CA LEU A 37 -3.60 -9.21 -13.83
C LEU A 37 -2.25 -8.50 -13.81
N LEU A 38 -1.58 -8.48 -12.64
CA LEU A 38 -0.28 -7.85 -12.49
C LEU A 38 0.82 -8.58 -13.27
N PHE A 39 0.85 -9.92 -13.27
CA PHE A 39 1.77 -10.69 -14.11
C PHE A 39 1.64 -10.33 -15.59
N ASN A 40 0.41 -10.27 -16.08
CA ASN A 40 0.13 -9.91 -17.47
C ASN A 40 0.54 -8.46 -17.76
N LYS A 41 0.23 -7.52 -16.86
CA LYS A 41 0.62 -6.11 -16.97
C LYS A 41 2.16 -5.98 -17.04
N TYR A 42 2.88 -6.71 -16.20
CA TYR A 42 4.32 -6.53 -16.01
C TYR A 42 5.20 -7.30 -17.00
N ASN A 43 4.67 -8.28 -17.74
CA ASN A 43 5.45 -9.22 -18.55
C ASN A 43 6.50 -8.58 -19.49
N ASN A 44 6.18 -7.42 -20.10
CA ASN A 44 7.10 -6.67 -20.98
C ASN A 44 7.68 -5.39 -20.34
N HIS A 45 7.41 -5.19 -19.06
CA HIS A 45 7.83 -4.04 -18.29
C HIS A 45 8.58 -4.48 -17.03
N TRP A 46 9.25 -5.62 -17.05
CA TRP A 46 10.04 -6.14 -15.92
C TRP A 46 11.53 -6.21 -16.30
N PHE A 47 12.36 -5.36 -15.70
CA PHE A 47 13.77 -5.22 -16.07
C PHE A 47 14.69 -5.48 -14.85
N PRO A 48 15.06 -6.74 -14.55
CA PRO A 48 15.86 -7.06 -13.36
C PRO A 48 17.21 -6.32 -13.27
N LYS A 49 17.85 -6.06 -14.42
CA LYS A 49 19.13 -5.32 -14.47
C LYS A 49 18.98 -3.80 -14.30
N LYS A 50 17.75 -3.29 -14.38
CA LYS A 50 17.41 -1.87 -14.23
C LYS A 50 16.07 -1.75 -13.47
N PRO A 51 16.02 -2.07 -12.16
CA PRO A 51 14.76 -2.26 -11.44
C PRO A 51 13.78 -1.09 -11.57
N LEU A 52 14.28 0.15 -11.51
CA LEU A 52 13.44 1.36 -11.59
C LEU A 52 12.91 1.64 -13.01
N GLN A 53 13.46 1.00 -14.06
CA GLN A 53 12.93 1.15 -15.40
C GLN A 53 11.51 0.56 -15.43
N GLY A 54 10.52 1.37 -15.82
CA GLY A 54 9.12 0.97 -15.84
C GLY A 54 8.42 0.95 -14.46
N SER A 55 9.07 1.38 -13.38
CA SER A 55 8.48 1.39 -12.03
C SER A 55 7.15 2.17 -11.98
N GLY A 56 7.08 3.35 -12.61
CA GLY A 56 5.83 4.12 -12.71
C GLY A 56 4.70 3.41 -13.48
N PHE A 57 5.02 2.55 -14.44
CA PHE A 57 4.02 1.75 -15.17
C PHE A 57 3.49 0.60 -14.29
N ARG A 58 4.37 -0.02 -13.49
CA ARG A 58 4.01 -1.09 -12.57
C ARG A 58 3.33 -0.59 -11.29
N CYS A 59 3.51 0.68 -10.96
CA CYS A 59 2.92 1.31 -9.79
C CYS A 59 1.40 1.01 -9.67
N ILE A 60 0.98 0.65 -8.46
CA ILE A 60 -0.42 0.63 -8.04
C ILE A 60 -0.69 1.94 -7.32
N ARG A 61 -1.72 2.68 -7.73
CA ARG A 61 -2.04 3.98 -7.13
C ARG A 61 -3.54 4.10 -6.85
N ILE A 62 -3.85 4.49 -5.62
CA ILE A 62 -5.18 4.82 -5.14
C ILE A 62 -5.12 6.25 -4.61
N THR A 63 -6.07 7.08 -5.06
CA THR A 63 -6.35 8.40 -4.50
C THR A 63 -7.79 8.47 -4.01
N GLN A 64 -8.18 9.57 -3.39
CA GLN A 64 -9.56 9.80 -2.95
C GLN A 64 -10.61 9.63 -4.07
N THR A 65 -10.22 9.85 -5.33
CA THR A 65 -11.11 9.87 -6.49
C THR A 65 -10.81 8.80 -7.52
N ILE A 66 -9.63 8.16 -7.48
CA ILE A 66 -9.17 7.21 -8.48
C ILE A 66 -8.75 5.91 -7.80
N MET A 67 -9.36 4.81 -8.22
CA MET A 67 -8.92 3.45 -7.87
C MET A 67 -7.96 2.93 -8.95
N ASP A 68 -6.96 2.14 -8.57
CA ASP A 68 -6.11 1.47 -9.54
C ASP A 68 -6.95 0.53 -10.45
N PRO A 69 -6.79 0.58 -11.79
CA PRO A 69 -7.61 -0.21 -12.70
C PRO A 69 -7.51 -1.73 -12.49
N GLU A 70 -6.36 -2.26 -12.09
CA GLU A 70 -6.21 -3.70 -11.85
C GLU A 70 -6.85 -4.11 -10.53
N ILE A 71 -6.79 -3.25 -9.50
CA ILE A 71 -7.52 -3.42 -8.24
C ILE A 71 -9.03 -3.41 -8.48
N GLU A 72 -9.55 -2.42 -9.20
CA GLU A 72 -10.99 -2.33 -9.53
C GLU A 72 -11.46 -3.53 -10.35
N LYS A 73 -10.65 -3.95 -11.33
CA LYS A 73 -10.94 -5.13 -12.16
C LYS A 73 -10.93 -6.42 -11.33
N ALA A 74 -9.97 -6.60 -10.43
CA ALA A 74 -9.93 -7.76 -9.53
C ALA A 74 -11.17 -7.80 -8.62
N ALA A 75 -11.54 -6.67 -8.03
CA ALA A 75 -12.74 -6.56 -7.18
C ALA A 75 -14.02 -6.94 -7.90
N ARG A 76 -14.22 -6.39 -9.11
CA ARG A 76 -15.40 -6.71 -9.93
C ARG A 76 -15.48 -8.20 -10.26
N LEU A 77 -14.36 -8.83 -10.61
CA LEU A 77 -14.32 -10.24 -11.00
C LEU A 77 -14.41 -11.21 -9.81
N SER A 78 -14.03 -10.80 -8.60
CA SER A 78 -14.19 -11.59 -7.37
C SER A 78 -15.50 -11.33 -6.62
N GLY A 79 -16.31 -10.37 -7.10
CA GLY A 79 -17.56 -10.00 -6.46
C GLY A 79 -17.39 -9.18 -5.17
N VAL A 80 -16.22 -8.57 -4.95
CA VAL A 80 -16.03 -7.53 -3.93
C VAL A 80 -16.71 -6.25 -4.42
N SER A 81 -17.61 -5.69 -3.62
CA SER A 81 -18.36 -4.50 -4.04
C SER A 81 -17.43 -3.28 -4.07
N ALA A 82 -17.74 -2.31 -4.93
CA ALA A 82 -17.00 -1.05 -4.97
C ALA A 82 -17.05 -0.31 -3.62
N PHE A 83 -18.19 -0.39 -2.91
CA PHE A 83 -18.36 0.18 -1.58
C PHE A 83 -17.41 -0.45 -0.55
N ASP A 84 -17.36 -1.78 -0.48
CA ASP A 84 -16.49 -2.49 0.46
C ASP A 84 -15.01 -2.23 0.12
N LEU A 85 -14.66 -2.24 -1.17
CA LEU A 85 -13.31 -1.94 -1.65
C LEU A 85 -12.86 -0.54 -1.21
N THR A 86 -13.69 0.49 -1.46
CA THR A 86 -13.38 1.88 -1.12
C THR A 86 -13.37 2.15 0.39
N ASN A 87 -14.10 1.37 1.19
CA ASN A 87 -14.12 1.51 2.65
C ASN A 87 -13.01 0.74 3.36
N THR A 88 -12.43 -0.27 2.72
CA THR A 88 -11.37 -1.11 3.31
C THR A 88 -9.97 -0.65 2.93
N LEU A 89 -9.77 -0.17 1.69
CA LEU A 89 -8.48 0.33 1.23
C LEU A 89 -8.20 1.76 1.73
N PRO A 90 -6.92 2.13 1.95
CA PRO A 90 -6.55 3.51 2.27
C PRO A 90 -6.97 4.47 1.14
N LYS A 91 -7.39 5.69 1.52
CA LYS A 91 -7.81 6.72 0.55
C LYS A 91 -6.66 7.25 -0.30
N GLU A 92 -5.45 7.24 0.23
CA GLU A 92 -4.24 7.64 -0.49
C GLU A 92 -3.20 6.54 -0.28
N PHE A 93 -2.91 5.81 -1.36
CA PHE A 93 -2.00 4.67 -1.32
C PHE A 93 -1.22 4.58 -2.63
N THR A 94 0.08 4.34 -2.53
CA THR A 94 0.95 4.11 -3.67
C THR A 94 1.85 2.93 -3.35
N MET A 95 1.97 1.97 -4.26
CA MET A 95 2.88 0.84 -4.13
C MET A 95 3.66 0.65 -5.43
N TRP A 96 4.97 0.44 -5.27
CA TRP A 96 5.89 0.07 -6.34
C TRP A 96 6.24 -1.40 -6.18
N ILE A 97 6.00 -2.18 -7.23
CA ILE A 97 6.38 -3.59 -7.30
C ILE A 97 7.48 -3.68 -8.35
N ASP A 98 8.72 -3.69 -7.88
CA ASP A 98 9.92 -3.60 -8.69
C ASP A 98 10.79 -4.86 -8.49
N PRO A 99 11.72 -5.18 -9.41
CA PRO A 99 12.68 -6.25 -9.16
C PRO A 99 13.42 -6.03 -7.85
N GLU A 100 13.38 -7.04 -6.97
CA GLU A 100 14.07 -7.05 -5.66
C GLU A 100 13.55 -6.05 -4.61
N ASP A 101 12.56 -5.21 -4.93
CA ASP A 101 11.97 -4.24 -3.99
C ASP A 101 10.45 -4.16 -4.16
N VAL A 102 9.73 -4.25 -3.05
CA VAL A 102 8.31 -3.87 -2.98
C VAL A 102 8.20 -2.80 -1.93
N SER A 103 7.85 -1.59 -2.33
CA SER A 103 7.76 -0.44 -1.44
C SER A 103 6.42 0.26 -1.59
N TYR A 104 6.01 0.97 -0.54
CA TYR A 104 4.70 1.61 -0.50
C TYR A 104 4.71 2.91 0.30
N ARG A 105 3.70 3.71 0.08
CA ARG A 105 3.38 4.93 0.84
C ARG A 105 1.88 4.97 1.10
N ILE A 106 1.50 5.35 2.32
CA ILE A 106 0.11 5.62 2.71
C ILE A 106 0.00 7.10 3.08
N GLY A 107 -0.96 7.82 2.48
CA GLY A 107 -1.07 9.28 2.58
C GLY A 107 -0.20 10.01 1.55
N GLU A 108 -0.55 11.26 1.23
CA GLU A 108 0.24 12.11 0.34
C GLU A 108 1.62 12.42 0.93
N ASP A 109 1.67 12.76 2.23
CA ASP A 109 2.89 13.06 2.98
C ASP A 109 3.47 11.86 3.75
N GLY A 110 3.02 10.65 3.40
CA GLY A 110 3.51 9.42 4.03
C GLY A 110 4.99 9.17 3.77
N SER A 111 5.67 8.54 4.72
CA SER A 111 7.01 7.97 4.46
C SER A 111 6.90 6.77 3.52
N ILE A 112 7.95 6.54 2.72
CA ILE A 112 8.09 5.32 1.91
C ILE A 112 8.61 4.21 2.82
N CYS A 113 7.92 3.07 2.81
CA CYS A 113 8.29 1.85 3.54
C CYS A 113 8.53 0.71 2.54
N THR A 114 9.50 -0.16 2.81
CA THR A 114 9.72 -1.40 2.04
C THR A 114 9.05 -2.57 2.75
N LEU A 115 8.37 -3.44 2.00
CA LEU A 115 7.92 -4.73 2.49
C LEU A 115 9.15 -5.64 2.63
N GLU A 116 9.43 -6.06 3.85
CA GLU A 116 10.49 -7.03 4.10
C GLU A 116 10.08 -8.36 3.45
N SER A 117 10.85 -8.82 2.46
CA SER A 117 10.74 -10.21 2.00
C SER A 117 11.15 -11.12 3.16
N ASP A 118 10.29 -12.06 3.57
CA ASP A 118 10.47 -13.01 4.67
C ASP A 118 11.73 -13.91 4.53
N LEU A 119 12.91 -13.32 4.63
CA LEU A 119 14.20 -13.98 4.79
C LEU A 119 14.87 -13.58 6.12
N LYS A 120 14.20 -12.79 6.97
CA LYS A 120 14.63 -12.52 8.34
C LYS A 120 13.44 -12.40 9.31
N VAL A 121 12.69 -13.47 9.51
CA VAL A 121 11.85 -13.57 10.71
C VAL A 121 12.77 -13.81 11.91
N GLN A 122 13.16 -12.73 12.59
CA GLN A 122 13.39 -12.77 14.03
C GLN A 122 12.27 -11.98 14.71
N SER A 123 11.29 -12.74 15.20
CA SER A 123 10.36 -12.45 16.30
C SER A 123 10.32 -11.01 16.84
N SER A 124 9.26 -10.24 16.51
CA SER A 124 8.49 -9.47 17.50
C SER A 124 7.19 -8.88 16.90
N PRO A 125 6.04 -8.88 17.64
CA PRO A 125 4.75 -8.41 17.13
C PRO A 125 4.54 -6.90 17.35
N SER A 126 5.45 -6.05 16.88
CA SER A 126 5.39 -4.59 17.13
C SER A 126 5.80 -3.69 15.96
N LEU A 127 5.78 -4.19 14.71
CA LEU A 127 6.10 -3.39 13.53
C LEU A 127 4.91 -2.58 12.99
N ILE A 128 4.25 -1.83 13.88
CA ILE A 128 3.60 -0.54 13.53
C ILE A 128 4.09 0.48 14.56
N ARG A 129 5.41 0.66 14.67
CA ARG A 129 5.97 1.76 15.47
C ARG A 129 7.37 2.15 15.01
N ARG A 130 7.46 2.90 13.91
CA ARG A 130 8.35 4.07 13.70
C ARG A 130 8.59 4.35 12.22
N CYS A 131 7.72 5.16 11.64
CA CYS A 131 8.15 6.23 10.76
C CYS A 131 7.66 7.54 11.38
N GLN A 132 8.29 7.95 12.48
CA GLN A 132 8.29 9.35 12.90
C GLN A 132 9.72 9.81 12.70
N THR A 133 9.93 10.61 11.67
CA THR A 133 11.11 11.46 11.55
C THR A 133 11.23 12.29 12.83
N GLU A 134 12.39 12.26 13.46
CA GLU A 134 12.72 13.11 14.59
C GLU A 134 12.65 14.58 14.15
N VAL A 135 11.62 15.30 14.58
CA VAL A 135 11.68 16.77 14.60
C VAL A 135 12.60 17.14 15.76
N ASN A 136 13.76 17.71 15.44
CA ASN A 136 14.71 18.19 16.43
C ASN A 136 14.04 19.30 17.26
N LYS A 137 13.96 19.11 18.58
CA LYS A 137 13.28 20.00 19.54
C LYS A 137 13.92 21.39 19.70
N LYS A 138 14.82 21.80 18.80
CA LYS A 138 15.54 23.09 18.84
C LYS A 138 14.98 24.15 17.89
N ASP A 139 14.05 23.79 17.00
CA ASP A 139 13.51 24.72 15.99
C ASP A 139 12.07 25.19 16.30
N LEU A 140 11.55 24.92 17.51
CA LEU A 140 10.30 25.52 17.97
C LEU A 140 10.60 26.93 18.51
N ILE A 141 10.34 27.93 17.67
CA ILE A 141 10.20 29.33 18.10
C ILE A 141 8.93 29.42 18.95
N ASP A 142 9.06 29.82 20.21
CA ASP A 142 7.92 30.00 21.12
C ASP A 142 6.92 31.03 20.54
N PRO A 143 5.61 30.72 20.46
CA PRO A 143 4.61 31.69 20.10
C PRO A 143 4.39 32.71 21.23
N PRO A 144 4.10 33.99 20.93
CA PRO A 144 3.85 35.00 21.94
C PRO A 144 2.56 34.69 22.71
N ALA A 145 2.61 34.89 24.03
CA ALA A 145 1.50 34.69 24.93
C ALA A 145 0.30 35.58 24.54
N PHE A 146 -0.84 34.97 24.24
CA PHE A 146 -2.11 35.69 24.14
C PHE A 146 -2.93 35.49 25.42
N GLN A 147 -3.10 36.61 26.12
CA GLN A 147 -3.93 36.79 27.30
C GLN A 147 -5.38 36.34 27.04
N GLN A 148 -5.94 35.62 28.01
CA GLN A 148 -7.36 35.35 28.13
C GLN A 148 -8.13 36.67 28.36
N CYS A 149 -9.18 36.91 27.57
CA CYS A 149 -10.31 37.71 28.02
C CYS A 149 -11.50 36.76 28.24
N LEU A 150 -11.94 36.73 29.49
CA LEU A 150 -13.12 36.06 30.01
C LEU A 150 -14.39 36.84 29.65
N SER A 151 -15.48 36.07 29.47
CA SER A 151 -16.92 36.39 29.57
C SER A 151 -17.46 37.62 28.85
#